data_AF-A0A7V2W8Q0-F1
#
_entry.id   AF-A0A7V2W8Q0-F1
#
_cell.length_a   1.000
_cell.length_b   1.000
_cell.length_c   1.000
_cell.angle_alpha   90.00
_cell.angle_beta   90.00
_cell.angle_gamma   90.00
#
_symmetry.space_group_name_H-M   'P 1'
#
loop_
_entity.id
_entity.type
_entity.pdbx_description
1 polymer ?
#
loop_
_entity_poly.entity_id
_entity_poly.type
_entity_poly.pdbx_seq_one_letter_code
_entity_poly.pdbx_strand_id
1 'polypeptide(L)'
;FFLYFGLEPPSVENLIVETFLTADALPFLVIGTIAGALFAFVAYSISVISVPLLLDQPEASIIEAIAASVRAVQTNPMAMLLWGLLIVVFIAFGLVTLYLGLVITLPLVGHASWHAYRELVTTEEEAG
;
A
#
# COMPACT_ATOMS: atom_id res chain seq x y z
N PHE A 1 -2.41 10.23 20.27
CA PHE A 1 -3.77 10.71 20.62
C PHE A 1 -3.74 11.48 21.94
N PHE A 2 -3.54 10.83 23.09
CA PHE A 2 -3.44 11.51 24.41
C PHE A 2 -2.37 12.61 24.49
N LEU A 3 -1.19 12.39 23.89
CA LEU A 3 -0.12 13.38 23.83
C LEU A 3 -0.50 14.68 23.11
N TYR A 4 -1.58 14.69 22.34
CA TYR A 4 -1.93 15.79 21.44
C TYR A 4 -3.29 16.41 21.76
N PHE A 5 -4.30 15.59 22.07
CA PHE A 5 -5.63 16.05 22.47
C PHE A 5 -5.81 16.18 24.01
N GLY A 6 -4.77 15.87 24.80
CA GLY A 6 -4.86 15.98 26.27
C GLY A 6 -5.85 15.00 26.88
N LEU A 7 -6.48 15.40 28.00
CA LEU A 7 -7.50 14.62 28.71
C LEU A 7 -8.94 14.94 28.28
N GLU A 8 -9.11 15.93 27.40
CA GLU A 8 -10.41 16.33 26.84
C GLU A 8 -10.46 15.88 25.37
N PRO A 9 -10.85 14.61 25.10
CA PRO A 9 -10.96 14.14 23.74
C PRO A 9 -12.01 14.95 22.98
N PRO A 10 -11.79 15.18 21.67
CA PRO A 10 -12.75 15.86 20.81
C PRO A 10 -14.14 15.22 20.92
N SER A 11 -15.16 16.08 20.98
CA SER A 11 -16.56 15.61 21.05
C SER A 11 -16.90 14.77 19.82
N VAL A 12 -17.66 13.68 20.00
CA VAL A 12 -17.97 12.75 18.90
C VAL A 12 -18.71 13.45 17.75
N GLU A 13 -19.45 14.51 18.06
CA GLU A 13 -20.21 15.34 17.13
C GLU A 13 -19.31 16.21 16.23
N ASN A 14 -18.17 16.70 16.76
CA ASN A 14 -17.22 17.54 16.00
C ASN A 14 -15.90 16.84 15.68
N LEU A 15 -15.78 15.54 15.97
CA LEU A 15 -14.55 14.76 15.85
C LEU A 15 -13.89 14.90 14.48
N ILE A 16 -14.68 14.90 13.40
CA ILE A 16 -14.17 15.02 12.03
C ILE A 16 -13.55 16.40 11.81
N VAL A 17 -14.22 17.47 12.23
CA VAL A 17 -13.74 18.85 12.06
C VAL A 17 -12.50 19.08 12.93
N GLU A 18 -12.56 18.69 14.19
CA GLU A 18 -11.48 18.89 15.15
C GLU A 18 -10.23 18.05 14.82
N THR A 19 -10.39 16.88 14.20
CA THR A 19 -9.28 16.00 13.83
C THR A 19 -8.73 16.28 12.43
N PHE A 20 -9.57 16.67 11.46
CA PHE A 20 -9.15 16.80 10.05
C PHE A 20 -9.07 18.24 9.54
N LEU A 21 -9.79 19.18 10.16
CA LEU A 21 -9.97 20.54 9.62
C LEU A 21 -9.37 21.64 10.52
N THR A 22 -8.94 21.31 11.72
CA THR A 22 -8.26 22.25 12.63
C THR A 22 -6.76 22.32 12.36
N ALA A 23 -6.21 23.53 12.34
CA ALA A 23 -4.77 23.77 12.13
C ALA A 23 -3.91 23.07 13.20
N ASP A 24 -4.39 23.09 14.44
CA ASP A 24 -3.86 22.34 15.57
C ASP A 24 -4.16 20.84 15.49
N ALA A 25 -4.45 20.26 14.32
CA ALA A 25 -4.47 18.81 14.10
C ALA A 25 -3.47 18.36 13.03
N LEU A 26 -2.89 19.29 12.27
CA LEU A 26 -1.99 18.99 11.16
C LEU A 26 -0.74 18.18 11.57
N PRO A 27 0.00 18.52 12.66
CA PRO A 27 1.12 17.68 13.11
C PRO A 27 0.71 16.24 13.43
N PHE A 28 -0.45 16.04 14.05
CA PHE A 28 -0.97 14.71 14.37
C PHE A 28 -1.28 13.92 13.10
N LEU A 29 -1.93 14.55 12.11
CA LEU A 29 -2.21 13.94 10.81
C LEU A 29 -0.93 13.57 10.07
N VAL A 30 0.03 14.50 9.97
CA VAL A 30 1.29 14.26 9.25
C VAL A 30 2.08 13.11 9.87
N ILE A 31 2.27 13.11 11.19
CA ILE A 31 3.00 12.04 11.89
C ILE A 31 2.27 10.71 11.74
N GLY A 32 0.94 10.70 11.93
CA GLY A 32 0.12 9.51 11.77
C GLY A 32 0.19 8.94 10.36
N THR A 33 0.12 9.79 9.33
CA THR A 33 0.24 9.41 7.93
C THR A 33 1.62 8.85 7.62
N ILE A 34 2.71 9.47 8.11
CA ILE A 34 4.07 8.96 7.89
C ILE A 34 4.25 7.59 8.56
N ALA A 35 3.81 7.44 9.81
CA ALA A 35 3.88 6.17 10.51
C ALA A 35 3.07 5.09 9.78
N GLY A 36 1.85 5.40 9.36
CA GLY A 36 1.01 4.51 8.57
C GLY A 36 1.64 4.14 7.22
N ALA A 37 2.21 5.12 6.51
CA ALA A 37 2.90 4.90 5.24
C ALA A 37 4.12 3.98 5.40
N LEU A 38 4.86 4.08 6.51
CA LEU A 38 5.97 3.17 6.79
C LEU A 38 5.48 1.73 6.99
N PHE A 39 4.45 1.51 7.80
CA PHE A 39 3.86 0.18 7.98
C PHE A 39 3.29 -0.37 6.67
N ALA A 40 2.60 0.47 5.90
CA ALA A 40 2.06 0.10 4.60
C ALA A 40 3.16 -0.26 3.60
N PHE A 41 4.28 0.48 3.59
CA PHE A 41 5.42 0.19 2.72
C PHE A 41 6.09 -1.14 3.07
N VAL A 42 6.24 -1.45 4.36
CA VAL A 42 6.74 -2.76 4.80
C VAL A 42 5.80 -3.88 4.34
N ALA A 43 4.49 -3.74 4.59
CA ALA A 43 3.49 -4.72 4.18
C ALA A 43 3.44 -4.89 2.65
N TYR A 44 3.53 -3.80 1.90
CA TYR A 44 3.64 -3.80 0.45
C TYR A 44 4.88 -4.57 -0.01
N SER A 45 6.04 -4.27 0.57
CA SER A 45 7.32 -4.86 0.16
C SER A 45 7.35 -6.38 0.32
N ILE A 46 6.67 -6.91 1.33
CA ILE A 46 6.59 -8.37 1.57
C ILE A 46 5.47 -9.07 0.78
N SER A 47 4.54 -8.34 0.16
CA SER A 47 3.32 -8.95 -0.41
C SER A 47 3.14 -8.75 -1.92
N VAL A 48 3.68 -7.66 -2.48
CA VAL A 48 3.38 -7.23 -3.85
C VAL A 48 3.71 -8.28 -4.91
N ILE A 49 4.78 -9.06 -4.72
CA ILE A 49 5.15 -10.19 -5.61
C ILE A 49 4.86 -11.55 -4.98
N SER A 50 4.83 -11.65 -3.66
CA SER A 50 4.71 -12.94 -2.97
C SER A 50 3.43 -13.70 -3.34
N VAL A 51 2.29 -13.01 -3.39
CA VAL A 51 1.00 -13.65 -3.71
C VAL A 51 0.96 -14.18 -5.15
N PRO A 52 1.22 -13.37 -6.20
CA PRO A 52 1.21 -13.90 -7.57
C PRO A 52 2.28 -14.97 -7.78
N LEU A 53 3.46 -14.86 -7.15
CA LEU A 53 4.51 -15.87 -7.23
C LEU A 53 4.04 -17.22 -6.69
N LEU A 54 3.43 -17.25 -5.50
CA LEU A 54 2.92 -18.49 -4.91
C LEU A 54 1.74 -19.10 -5.71
N LEU A 55 1.00 -18.27 -6.45
CA LEU A 55 -0.09 -18.75 -7.31
C LEU A 55 0.43 -19.31 -8.64
N ASP A 56 1.49 -18.71 -9.17
CA ASP A 56 2.13 -19.10 -10.43
C ASP A 56 3.10 -20.29 -10.26
N GLN A 57 3.75 -20.37 -9.10
CA GLN A 57 4.69 -21.43 -8.70
C GLN A 57 4.25 -22.10 -7.39
N PRO A 58 3.36 -23.10 -7.46
CA PRO A 58 2.80 -23.77 -6.27
C PRO A 58 3.83 -24.47 -5.37
N GLU A 59 4.99 -24.83 -5.93
CA GLU A 59 6.11 -25.44 -5.21
C GLU A 59 6.97 -24.44 -4.42
N ALA A 60 6.87 -23.14 -4.70
CA ALA A 60 7.67 -22.12 -4.03
C ALA A 60 7.26 -21.99 -2.56
N SER A 61 8.24 -21.83 -1.67
CA SER A 61 7.96 -21.59 -0.26
C SER A 61 7.56 -20.12 -0.01
N ILE A 62 6.78 -19.89 1.04
CA ILE A 62 6.38 -18.52 1.45
C ILE A 62 7.60 -17.63 1.73
N ILE A 63 8.67 -18.20 2.30
CA ILE A 63 9.89 -17.46 2.62
C ILE A 63 10.61 -17.03 1.34
N GLU A 64 10.71 -17.90 0.34
CA GLU A 64 11.26 -17.56 -0.98
C GLU A 64 10.44 -16.47 -1.66
N ALA A 65 9.11 -16.57 -1.62
CA ALA A 65 8.21 -15.58 -2.20
C ALA A 65 8.39 -14.19 -1.57
N ILE A 66 8.47 -14.12 -0.23
CA ILE A 66 8.74 -12.86 0.49
C ILE A 66 10.12 -12.32 0.14
N ALA A 67 11.14 -13.17 0.09
CA ALA A 67 12.49 -12.76 -0.25
C ALA A 67 12.57 -12.18 -1.67
N ALA A 68 11.91 -12.81 -2.64
CA ALA A 68 11.78 -12.32 -4.01
C ALA A 68 11.05 -10.98 -4.06
N SER A 69 9.94 -10.83 -3.32
CA SER A 69 9.19 -9.57 -3.26
C SER A 69 10.02 -8.43 -2.70
N VAL A 70 10.75 -8.67 -1.60
CA VAL A 70 11.65 -7.65 -1.02
C VAL A 70 12.79 -7.32 -1.97
N ARG A 71 13.37 -8.33 -2.64
CA ARG A 71 14.43 -8.13 -3.63
C ARG A 71 13.95 -7.28 -4.81
N ALA A 72 12.78 -7.57 -5.37
CA ALA A 72 12.17 -6.80 -6.45
C ALA A 72 11.99 -5.32 -6.09
N VAL A 73 11.56 -5.03 -4.85
CA VAL A 73 11.46 -3.64 -4.36
C VAL A 73 12.82 -2.98 -4.20
N GLN A 74 13.85 -3.70 -3.76
CA GLN A 74 15.19 -3.17 -3.60
C GLN A 74 15.93 -2.95 -4.92
N THR A 75 15.71 -3.81 -5.91
CA THR A 75 16.35 -3.71 -7.24
C THR A 75 15.70 -2.62 -8.09
N ASN A 76 14.38 -2.42 -7.95
CA ASN A 76 13.61 -1.46 -8.76
C ASN A 76 12.81 -0.45 -7.90
N PRO A 77 13.44 0.30 -6.99
CA PRO A 77 12.73 1.08 -5.98
C PRO A 77 11.83 2.16 -6.58
N MET A 78 12.28 2.83 -7.65
CA MET A 78 11.50 3.90 -8.28
C MET A 78 10.24 3.36 -8.99
N ALA A 79 10.39 2.25 -9.72
CA ALA A 79 9.26 1.61 -10.41
C ALA A 79 8.25 1.07 -9.39
N MET A 80 8.74 0.45 -8.31
CA MET A 80 7.89 -0.12 -7.26
C MET A 80 7.19 0.97 -6.42
N LEU A 81 7.85 2.10 -6.14
CA LEU A 81 7.20 3.25 -5.50
C LEU A 81 6.10 3.85 -6.38
N LEU A 82 6.36 4.01 -7.69
CA LEU A 82 5.35 4.47 -8.64
C LEU A 82 4.16 3.50 -8.68
N TRP A 83 4.43 2.20 -8.74
CA TRP A 83 3.39 1.17 -8.76
C TRP A 83 2.55 1.18 -7.47
N GLY A 84 3.20 1.24 -6.31
CA GLY A 84 2.52 1.38 -5.02
C GLY A 84 1.64 2.64 -4.97
N LEU A 85 2.12 3.77 -5.47
CA LEU A 85 1.35 5.01 -5.54
C LEU A 85 0.13 4.88 -6.46
N LEU A 86 0.29 4.25 -7.63
CA LEU A 86 -0.83 4.00 -8.56
C LEU A 86 -1.91 3.15 -7.89
N ILE A 87 -1.54 2.08 -7.18
CA ILE A 87 -2.48 1.26 -6.42
C ILE A 87 -3.25 2.13 -5.42
N VAL A 88 -2.55 2.95 -4.63
CA VAL A 88 -3.17 3.85 -3.64
C VAL A 88 -4.19 4.79 -4.32
N VAL A 89 -3.81 5.43 -5.43
CA VAL A 89 -4.70 6.35 -6.17
C VAL A 89 -5.93 5.63 -6.70
N PHE A 90 -5.74 4.47 -7.30
CA PHE A 90 -6.83 3.67 -7.86
C PHE A 90 -7.81 3.21 -6.79
N ILE A 91 -7.30 2.70 -5.66
CA ILE A 91 -8.14 2.26 -4.54
C ILE A 91 -8.84 3.47 -3.90
N ALA A 92 -8.13 4.57 -3.66
CA ALA A 92 -8.73 5.79 -3.12
C ALA A 92 -9.87 6.32 -4.02
N PHE A 93 -9.67 6.32 -5.34
CA PHE A 93 -10.72 6.66 -6.30
C PHE A 93 -11.94 5.74 -6.16
N GLY A 94 -11.72 4.42 -6.10
CA GLY A 94 -12.79 3.45 -5.88
C GLY A 94 -13.56 3.68 -4.57
N LEU A 95 -12.85 4.02 -3.48
CA LEU A 95 -13.47 4.34 -2.19
C LEU A 95 -14.31 5.62 -2.24
N VAL A 96 -13.78 6.70 -2.84
CA VAL A 96 -14.48 8.00 -2.97
C VAL A 96 -15.80 7.86 -3.73
N THR A 97 -15.87 6.94 -4.70
CA THR A 97 -17.12 6.62 -5.43
C THR A 97 -18.10 5.74 -4.63
N LEU A 98 -18.07 5.79 -3.30
CA LEU A 98 -18.86 4.95 -2.40
C LEU A 98 -18.71 3.45 -2.71
N TYR A 99 -17.46 3.02 -2.91
CA TYR A 99 -17.06 1.64 -3.24
C TYR A 99 -17.51 1.11 -4.62
N LEU A 100 -18.38 1.81 -5.36
CA LEU A 100 -18.83 1.35 -6.69
C LEU A 100 -17.69 1.26 -7.70
N GLY A 101 -16.76 2.23 -7.67
CA GLY A 101 -15.59 2.23 -8.54
C GLY A 101 -14.67 1.04 -8.32
N LEU A 102 -14.69 0.40 -7.14
CA LEU A 102 -13.88 -0.79 -6.87
C LEU A 102 -14.23 -1.96 -7.77
N VAL A 103 -15.46 -2.05 -8.29
CA VAL A 103 -15.86 -3.08 -9.26
C VAL A 103 -14.96 -3.05 -10.50
N ILE A 104 -14.51 -1.87 -10.91
CA ILE A 104 -13.63 -1.68 -12.07
C ILE A 104 -12.17 -1.64 -11.61
N THR A 105 -11.89 -0.92 -10.53
CA THR A 105 -10.52 -0.73 -10.02
C THR A 105 -9.86 -2.05 -9.63
N LEU A 106 -10.55 -2.92 -8.89
CA LEU A 106 -9.98 -4.17 -8.41
C LEU A 106 -9.51 -5.09 -9.54
N PRO A 107 -10.33 -5.41 -10.57
CA PRO A 107 -9.85 -6.22 -11.69
C PRO A 107 -8.76 -5.51 -12.50
N LEU A 108 -8.84 -4.19 -12.68
CA LEU A 108 -7.80 -3.43 -13.38
C LEU A 108 -6.44 -3.53 -12.67
N VAL A 109 -6.42 -3.24 -11.36
CA VAL A 109 -5.20 -3.31 -10.55
C VAL A 109 -4.70 -4.74 -10.46
N GLY A 110 -5.58 -5.74 -10.31
CA GLY A 110 -5.20 -7.14 -10.30
C GLY A 110 -4.51 -7.58 -11.59
N HIS A 111 -5.09 -7.24 -12.74
CA HIS A 111 -4.50 -7.56 -14.04
C HIS A 111 -3.16 -6.83 -14.25
N ALA A 112 -3.08 -5.54 -13.91
CA ALA A 112 -1.84 -4.78 -14.04
C ALA A 112 -0.74 -5.26 -13.06
N SER A 113 -1.10 -5.65 -11.83
CA SER A 113 -0.18 -6.29 -10.87
C SER A 113 0.35 -7.63 -11.40
N TRP A 114 -0.49 -8.41 -12.09
CA TRP A 114 -0.03 -9.63 -12.75
C TRP A 114 1.00 -9.35 -13.84
N HIS A 115 0.79 -8.32 -14.65
CA HIS A 115 1.77 -7.90 -15.66
C HIS A 115 3.07 -7.40 -15.04
N ALA A 116 2.98 -6.55 -14.02
CA ALA A 116 4.15 -6.08 -13.28
C ALA A 116 4.94 -7.24 -12.65
N TYR A 117 4.23 -8.21 -12.06
CA TYR A 117 4.83 -9.44 -11.54
C TYR A 117 5.62 -10.19 -12.61
N ARG A 118 5.00 -10.46 -13.77
CA ARG A 118 5.63 -11.20 -14.85
C ARG A 118 6.90 -10.52 -15.35
N GLU A 119 6.86 -9.21 -15.55
CA GLU A 119 8.02 -8.43 -16.01
C GLU A 119 9.18 -8.47 -15.00
N LEU A 120 8.87 -8.34 -13.71
CA LEU A 120 9.87 -8.37 -12.64
C LEU A 120 10.53 -9.75 -12.49
N VAL A 121 9.75 -10.84 -12.52
CA VAL A 121 10.31 -12.20 -12.42
C VAL A 121 11.12 -12.58 -13.66
N THR A 122 10.67 -12.22 -14.86
CA THR A 122 11.47 -12.48 -16.08
C THR A 122 12.82 -11.74 -16.04
N THR A 123 12.85 -10.55 -15.43
CA THR A 123 14.10 -9.79 -15.27
C THR A 123 15.03 -10.45 -14.25
N GLU A 124 14.51 -11.11 -13.21
CA GLU A 124 15.33 -11.84 -12.24
C GLU A 124 15.94 -13.13 -12.83
N GLU A 125 15.21 -13.86 -13.67
CA GLU A 125 15.75 -15.05 -14.36
C GLU A 125 16.90 -14.70 -15.31
N GLU A 126 16.84 -13.56 -15.99
CA GLU A 126 17.91 -13.10 -16.89
C GLU A 126 19.16 -12.58 -16.16
N ALA A 127 19.03 -12.21 -14.88
CA ALA A 127 20.10 -11.64 -14.06
C ALA A 127 20.86 -12.67 -13.19
N GLY A 128 20.40 -13.94 -13.17
CA GLY A 128 21.03 -15.07 -12.45
C GLY A 128 21.93 -15.93 -13.34
#